data_AF-Q6Q3G1-F1
#
_entry.id   AF-Q6Q3G1-F1
#
_cell.length_a   1.000
_cell.length_b   1.000
_cell.length_c   1.000
_cell.angle_alpha   90.00
_cell.angle_beta   90.00
_cell.angle_gamma   90.00
#
_symmetry.space_group_name_H-M   'P 1'
#
loop_
_entity.id
_entity.type
_entity.pdbx_description
1 polymer ?
#
loop_
_entity_poly.entity_id
_entity_poly.type
_entity_poly.pdbx_seq_one_letter_code
_entity_poly.pdbx_strand_id
1 'polypeptide(L)'
;MASISVSFTATIDGTTATANLDPKSTEVSLYKGTVSDANKVTDLQDVTSADAGTEYKVGMNNVSLNFGSQNANKKVTLTFPDNGSHFGYNGKDGRSQEVQLNKDGVVTLSYVIFPITAKNFANPEIVSWFNVTTGAPVTSASIQLYAGSNAGKMNVAQAVSPLENKGNGYVAMQYGNKLAFDTTANIKSALKAMNIDVDAYGCFVAPKSFTFNLTATSPKNDATATLPVTVNVPNGVNPTPATVPSQSKTIMHNAYFYDKDAKRVGTDKVTRYNTVTVAMNTTKFSNGIEYYEVIENGKATGKYINADNI
;
A
#
# COMPACT_ATOMS: atom_id res chain seq x y z
N MET A 1 -31.88 -15.27 5.85
CA MET A 1 -30.96 -16.33 5.37
C MET A 1 -29.57 -15.71 5.32
N ALA A 2 -28.60 -16.26 6.04
CA ALA A 2 -27.21 -15.89 5.86
C ALA A 2 -26.73 -16.43 4.51
N SER A 3 -25.94 -15.65 3.77
CA SER A 3 -25.36 -16.06 2.49
C SER A 3 -23.86 -15.81 2.49
N ILE A 4 -23.12 -16.70 1.83
CA ILE A 4 -21.70 -16.48 1.52
C ILE A 4 -21.65 -15.95 0.09
N SER A 5 -21.02 -14.79 -0.09
CA SER A 5 -20.66 -14.26 -1.40
C SER A 5 -19.14 -14.22 -1.51
N VAL A 6 -18.61 -14.72 -2.62
CA VAL A 6 -17.18 -14.73 -2.90
C VAL A 6 -16.98 -14.27 -4.34
N SER A 7 -16.01 -13.39 -4.52
CA SER A 7 -15.51 -12.99 -5.83
C SER A 7 -14.03 -12.69 -5.69
N PHE A 8 -13.26 -13.01 -6.72
CA PHE A 8 -11.87 -12.59 -6.84
C PHE A 8 -11.58 -12.29 -8.30
N THR A 9 -10.52 -11.53 -8.53
CA THR A 9 -10.07 -11.17 -9.86
C THR A 9 -8.62 -11.57 -10.07
N ALA A 10 -8.25 -11.78 -11.33
CA ALA A 10 -6.88 -12.00 -11.76
C ALA A 10 -6.62 -11.19 -13.02
N THR A 11 -5.41 -10.67 -13.18
CA THR A 11 -5.04 -9.84 -14.34
C THR A 11 -3.88 -10.49 -15.09
N ILE A 12 -4.03 -10.64 -16.41
CA ILE A 12 -3.00 -11.16 -17.33
C ILE A 12 -2.93 -10.23 -18.53
N ASP A 13 -1.74 -9.76 -18.90
CA ASP A 13 -1.50 -8.89 -20.06
C ASP A 13 -2.49 -7.70 -20.10
N GLY A 14 -2.77 -7.10 -18.94
CA GLY A 14 -3.72 -5.98 -18.80
C GLY A 14 -5.21 -6.36 -18.86
N THR A 15 -5.55 -7.64 -19.09
CA THR A 15 -6.94 -8.14 -19.06
C THR A 15 -7.28 -8.70 -17.68
N THR A 16 -8.33 -8.18 -17.05
CA THR A 16 -8.80 -8.64 -15.74
C THR A 16 -9.98 -9.59 -15.88
N ALA A 17 -9.81 -10.82 -15.42
CA ALA A 17 -10.88 -11.81 -15.28
C ALA A 17 -11.47 -11.74 -13.87
N THR A 18 -12.79 -11.87 -13.76
CA THR A 18 -13.49 -12.12 -12.48
C THR A 18 -13.83 -13.59 -12.39
N ALA A 19 -13.69 -14.18 -11.21
CA ALA A 19 -14.08 -15.55 -10.93
C ALA A 19 -15.54 -15.79 -11.32
N ASN A 20 -15.77 -16.82 -12.13
CA ASN A 20 -17.08 -17.24 -12.55
C ASN A 20 -17.43 -18.57 -11.86
N LEU A 21 -18.56 -18.57 -11.17
CA LEU A 21 -19.09 -19.66 -10.37
C LEU A 21 -20.37 -20.18 -11.05
N ASP A 22 -20.34 -21.40 -11.56
CA ASP A 22 -21.53 -22.05 -12.12
C ASP A 22 -22.36 -22.64 -10.96
N PRO A 23 -23.57 -22.13 -10.69
CA PRO A 23 -24.39 -22.59 -9.57
C PRO A 23 -24.80 -24.07 -9.65
N LYS A 24 -24.64 -24.72 -10.83
CA LYS A 24 -24.93 -26.15 -10.99
C LYS A 24 -23.77 -27.06 -10.59
N SER A 25 -22.55 -26.53 -10.56
CA SER A 25 -21.32 -27.33 -10.39
C SER A 25 -20.33 -26.77 -9.37
N THR A 26 -20.54 -25.53 -8.92
CA THR A 26 -19.75 -24.86 -7.89
C THR A 26 -20.44 -24.97 -6.54
N GLU A 27 -19.76 -25.61 -5.60
CA GLU A 27 -20.05 -25.59 -4.17
C GLU A 27 -19.14 -24.57 -3.49
N VAL A 28 -19.76 -23.67 -2.73
CA VAL A 28 -19.06 -22.74 -1.84
C VAL A 28 -19.21 -23.26 -0.42
N SER A 29 -18.10 -23.57 0.23
CA SER A 29 -18.06 -24.13 1.58
C SER A 29 -17.23 -23.26 2.51
N LEU A 30 -17.64 -23.20 3.77
CA LEU A 30 -16.90 -22.54 4.84
C LEU A 30 -16.35 -23.61 5.80
N TYR A 31 -15.09 -23.45 6.23
CA TYR A 31 -14.40 -24.36 7.13
C TYR A 31 -13.80 -23.58 8.30
N LYS A 32 -13.90 -24.09 9.52
CA LYS A 32 -13.22 -23.51 10.68
C LYS A 32 -11.77 -24.00 10.73
N GLY A 33 -10.80 -23.10 10.57
CA GLY A 33 -9.38 -23.49 10.51
C GLY A 33 -9.02 -24.27 9.24
N THR A 34 -8.67 -25.56 9.36
CA THR A 34 -8.20 -26.37 8.22
C THR A 34 -9.34 -26.91 7.36
N VAL A 35 -9.12 -27.01 6.05
CA VAL A 35 -10.10 -27.57 5.11
C VAL A 35 -10.19 -29.09 5.30
N SER A 36 -11.27 -29.56 5.92
CA SER A 36 -11.61 -30.97 6.08
C SER A 36 -13.11 -31.11 6.38
N ASP A 37 -13.70 -32.27 6.13
CA ASP A 37 -15.13 -32.50 6.40
C ASP A 37 -15.48 -32.30 7.88
N ALA A 38 -14.57 -32.63 8.78
CA ALA A 38 -14.76 -32.43 10.23
C ALA A 38 -14.86 -30.95 10.64
N ASN A 39 -14.30 -30.05 9.83
CA ASN A 39 -14.28 -28.61 10.10
C ASN A 39 -15.28 -27.84 9.23
N LYS A 40 -16.04 -28.51 8.37
CA LYS A 40 -16.99 -27.89 7.47
C LYS A 40 -18.17 -27.32 8.27
N VAL A 41 -18.45 -26.04 8.06
CA VAL A 41 -19.61 -25.36 8.65
C VAL A 41 -20.84 -25.76 7.84
N THR A 42 -21.76 -26.49 8.46
CA THR A 42 -23.00 -26.96 7.82
C THR A 42 -24.17 -26.00 8.04
N ASP A 43 -24.15 -25.24 9.13
CA ASP A 43 -25.10 -24.16 9.40
C ASP A 43 -24.33 -22.86 9.68
N LEU A 44 -24.64 -21.79 8.93
CA LEU A 44 -24.00 -20.49 9.14
C LEU A 44 -24.35 -19.87 10.49
N GLN A 45 -25.41 -20.32 11.14
CA GLN A 45 -25.77 -19.92 12.50
C GLN A 45 -24.75 -20.42 13.55
N ASP A 46 -23.93 -21.42 13.20
CA ASP A 46 -22.83 -21.91 14.05
C ASP A 46 -21.62 -20.96 14.07
N VAL A 47 -21.59 -19.97 13.17
CA VAL A 47 -20.61 -18.88 13.20
C VAL A 47 -21.16 -17.79 14.12
N THR A 48 -20.61 -17.72 15.33
CA THR A 48 -21.12 -16.86 16.40
C THR A 48 -20.19 -15.69 16.69
N SER A 49 -20.63 -14.76 17.53
CA SER A 49 -19.78 -13.68 18.03
C SER A 49 -18.54 -14.17 18.79
N ALA A 50 -18.57 -15.39 19.34
CA ALA A 50 -17.43 -15.99 20.04
C ALA A 50 -16.30 -16.39 19.07
N ASP A 51 -16.61 -16.56 17.79
CA ASP A 51 -15.64 -16.89 16.75
C ASP A 51 -14.86 -15.67 16.26
N ALA A 52 -15.18 -14.46 16.72
CA ALA A 52 -14.50 -13.24 16.29
C ALA A 52 -12.97 -13.32 16.50
N GLY A 53 -12.21 -13.08 15.43
CA GLY A 53 -10.76 -13.24 15.38
C GLY A 53 -10.27 -14.64 15.02
N THR A 54 -11.17 -15.62 14.89
CA THR A 54 -10.83 -16.98 14.45
C THR A 54 -10.67 -17.02 12.93
N GLU A 55 -9.66 -17.74 12.46
CA GLU A 55 -9.49 -18.03 11.04
C GLU A 55 -10.51 -19.08 10.57
N TYR A 56 -11.16 -18.76 9.46
CA TYR A 56 -11.94 -19.69 8.65
C TYR A 56 -11.33 -19.75 7.25
N LYS A 57 -11.72 -20.77 6.49
CA LYS A 57 -11.38 -20.91 5.09
C LYS A 57 -12.64 -21.00 4.25
N VAL A 58 -12.69 -20.23 3.18
CA VAL A 58 -13.73 -20.34 2.17
C VAL A 58 -13.15 -21.16 1.03
N GLY A 59 -13.78 -22.29 0.74
CA GLY A 59 -13.43 -23.16 -0.38
C GLY A 59 -14.48 -23.12 -1.47
N MET A 60 -14.03 -23.09 -2.72
CA MET A 60 -14.88 -23.16 -3.90
C MET A 60 -14.31 -24.21 -4.84
N ASN A 61 -15.14 -25.11 -5.37
CA ASN A 61 -14.72 -26.03 -6.43
C ASN A 61 -15.09 -25.47 -7.82
N ASN A 62 -14.46 -25.98 -8.87
CA ASN A 62 -14.82 -25.73 -10.26
C ASN A 62 -14.91 -24.23 -10.66
N VAL A 63 -13.96 -23.43 -10.18
CA VAL A 63 -13.94 -21.98 -10.45
C VAL A 63 -13.31 -21.70 -11.81
N SER A 64 -13.95 -20.89 -12.66
CA SER A 64 -13.40 -20.51 -13.95
C SER A 64 -12.97 -19.04 -14.01
N LEU A 65 -11.92 -18.77 -14.79
CA LEU A 65 -11.44 -17.41 -15.10
C LEU A 65 -11.33 -17.28 -16.62
N ASN A 66 -11.95 -16.23 -17.17
CA ASN A 66 -11.92 -15.95 -18.61
C ASN A 66 -11.06 -14.71 -18.89
N PHE A 67 -9.89 -14.91 -19.49
CA PHE A 67 -8.96 -13.85 -19.89
C PHE A 67 -9.13 -13.42 -21.34
N GLY A 68 -10.20 -13.88 -22.01
CA GLY A 68 -10.56 -13.54 -23.37
C GLY A 68 -9.71 -14.24 -24.44
N SER A 69 -10.24 -14.28 -25.66
CA SER A 69 -9.64 -15.00 -26.80
C SER A 69 -8.28 -14.46 -27.23
N GLN A 70 -7.92 -13.22 -26.88
CA GLN A 70 -6.57 -12.67 -27.06
C GLN A 70 -5.49 -13.43 -26.27
N ASN A 71 -5.90 -14.16 -25.23
CA ASN A 71 -5.05 -15.01 -24.41
C ASN A 71 -5.25 -16.50 -24.71
N ALA A 72 -5.94 -16.84 -25.79
CA ALA A 72 -6.23 -18.23 -26.18
C ALA A 72 -4.96 -19.07 -26.28
N ASN A 73 -5.04 -20.30 -25.77
CA ASN A 73 -3.99 -21.33 -25.83
C ASN A 73 -2.63 -20.93 -25.20
N LYS A 74 -2.55 -19.80 -24.48
CA LYS A 74 -1.33 -19.41 -23.76
C LYS A 74 -1.14 -20.22 -22.49
N LYS A 75 0.12 -20.42 -22.13
CA LYS A 75 0.54 -20.81 -20.78
C LYS A 75 0.81 -19.56 -19.97
N VAL A 76 0.28 -19.50 -18.76
CA VAL A 76 0.37 -18.34 -17.87
C VAL A 76 0.63 -18.81 -16.44
N THR A 77 1.35 -18.03 -15.65
CA THR A 77 1.52 -18.33 -14.22
C THR A 77 0.49 -17.56 -13.42
N LEU A 78 -0.40 -18.26 -12.73
CA LEU A 78 -1.29 -17.65 -11.74
C LEU A 78 -0.62 -17.71 -10.38
N THR A 79 -0.62 -16.60 -9.65
CA THR A 79 -0.04 -16.50 -8.30
C THR A 79 -1.01 -15.81 -7.37
N PHE A 80 -1.36 -16.49 -6.28
CA PHE A 80 -2.17 -15.92 -5.20
C PHE A 80 -1.29 -15.18 -4.17
N PRO A 81 -1.87 -14.26 -3.38
CA PRO A 81 -1.17 -13.59 -2.30
C PRO A 81 -0.56 -14.57 -1.30
N ASP A 82 0.53 -14.15 -0.65
CA ASP A 82 1.18 -14.91 0.41
C ASP A 82 0.46 -14.77 1.75
N ASN A 83 -0.78 -15.26 1.82
CA ASN A 83 -1.63 -15.17 3.01
C ASN A 83 -2.31 -16.50 3.36
N GLY A 84 -1.86 -17.62 2.77
CA GLY A 84 -2.49 -18.93 2.90
C GLY A 84 -3.52 -19.26 1.81
N SER A 85 -3.80 -18.34 0.89
CA SER A 85 -4.64 -18.63 -0.28
C SER A 85 -3.91 -19.53 -1.28
N HIS A 86 -4.63 -20.49 -1.84
CA HIS A 86 -4.09 -21.47 -2.78
C HIS A 86 -5.20 -22.03 -3.68
N PHE A 87 -4.81 -22.71 -4.75
CA PHE A 87 -5.74 -23.28 -5.70
C PHE A 87 -5.27 -24.64 -6.23
N GLY A 88 -6.25 -25.48 -6.58
CA GLY A 88 -6.03 -26.74 -7.27
C GLY A 88 -6.08 -26.57 -8.78
N TYR A 89 -5.10 -27.11 -9.50
CA TYR A 89 -5.11 -27.20 -10.97
C TYR A 89 -4.50 -28.53 -11.42
N ASN A 90 -5.21 -29.28 -12.28
CA ASN A 90 -4.78 -30.60 -12.77
C ASN A 90 -4.29 -31.56 -11.66
N GLY A 91 -5.00 -31.60 -10.53
CA GLY A 91 -4.68 -32.46 -9.39
C GLY A 91 -3.50 -31.99 -8.53
N LYS A 92 -2.92 -30.83 -8.82
CA LYS A 92 -1.85 -30.22 -8.01
C LYS A 92 -2.38 -29.05 -7.20
N ASP A 93 -1.94 -28.98 -5.95
CA ASP A 93 -2.15 -27.85 -5.07
C ASP A 93 -0.96 -26.88 -5.13
N GLY A 94 -1.24 -25.58 -5.10
CA GLY A 94 -0.20 -24.58 -4.97
C GLY A 94 -0.70 -23.13 -4.93
N ARG A 95 0.12 -22.27 -4.33
CA ARG A 95 -0.08 -20.81 -4.36
C ARG A 95 0.24 -20.20 -5.73
N SER A 96 1.23 -20.78 -6.43
CA SER A 96 1.72 -20.29 -7.72
C SER A 96 1.98 -21.46 -8.66
N GLN A 97 1.34 -21.47 -9.82
CA GLN A 97 1.38 -22.59 -10.76
C GLN A 97 1.25 -22.08 -12.21
N GLU A 98 1.93 -22.74 -13.16
CA GLU A 98 1.65 -22.56 -14.59
C GLU A 98 0.33 -23.26 -14.94
N VAL A 99 -0.56 -22.53 -15.61
CA VAL A 99 -1.84 -23.03 -16.11
C VAL A 99 -1.95 -22.85 -17.61
N GLN A 100 -2.68 -23.76 -18.25
CA GLN A 100 -2.99 -23.70 -19.68
C GLN A 100 -4.37 -23.06 -19.88
N LEU A 101 -4.43 -21.96 -20.64
CA LEU A 101 -5.67 -21.37 -21.11
C LEU A 101 -6.19 -22.14 -22.33
N ASN A 102 -7.51 -22.31 -22.44
CA ASN A 102 -8.14 -22.99 -23.58
C ASN A 102 -8.25 -22.05 -24.81
N LYS A 103 -8.91 -22.53 -25.87
CA LYS A 103 -9.12 -21.78 -27.13
C LYS A 103 -9.86 -20.44 -26.97
N ASP A 104 -10.59 -20.28 -25.87
CA ASP A 104 -11.38 -19.07 -25.57
C ASP A 104 -10.69 -18.20 -24.50
N GLY A 105 -9.47 -18.56 -24.07
CA GLY A 105 -8.73 -17.87 -23.01
C GLY A 105 -9.21 -18.19 -21.60
N VAL A 106 -9.93 -19.30 -21.42
CA VAL A 106 -10.51 -19.73 -20.15
C VAL A 106 -9.62 -20.78 -19.47
N VAL A 107 -9.50 -20.68 -18.15
CA VAL A 107 -8.97 -21.74 -17.28
C VAL A 107 -10.03 -22.12 -16.25
N THR A 108 -10.08 -23.41 -15.89
CA THR A 108 -10.88 -23.91 -14.77
C THR A 108 -9.94 -24.44 -13.69
N LEU A 109 -10.14 -23.97 -12.47
CA LEU A 109 -9.43 -24.38 -11.27
C LEU A 109 -10.28 -25.43 -10.56
N SER A 110 -9.66 -26.54 -10.17
CA SER A 110 -10.35 -27.64 -9.48
C SER A 110 -10.94 -27.16 -8.15
N TYR A 111 -10.20 -26.32 -7.44
CA TYR A 111 -10.70 -25.58 -6.28
C TYR A 111 -9.88 -24.32 -6.03
N VAL A 112 -10.42 -23.42 -5.21
CA VAL A 112 -9.76 -22.22 -4.70
C VAL A 112 -10.08 -22.10 -3.21
N ILE A 113 -9.07 -21.85 -2.39
CA ILE A 113 -9.20 -21.63 -0.94
C ILE A 113 -8.72 -20.23 -0.58
N PHE A 114 -9.54 -19.51 0.20
CA PHE A 114 -9.19 -18.23 0.81
C PHE A 114 -9.29 -18.31 2.34
N PRO A 115 -8.27 -17.87 3.08
CA PRO A 115 -8.42 -17.62 4.50
C PRO A 115 -9.21 -16.33 4.71
N ILE A 116 -10.13 -16.36 5.67
CA ILE A 116 -10.89 -15.22 6.15
C ILE A 116 -10.88 -15.22 7.69
N THR A 117 -11.14 -14.07 8.30
CA THR A 117 -11.27 -13.96 9.75
C THR A 117 -12.70 -13.61 10.10
N ALA A 118 -13.32 -14.39 10.98
CA ALA A 118 -14.67 -14.08 11.46
C ALA A 118 -14.65 -12.76 12.25
N LYS A 119 -15.68 -11.93 12.05
CA LYS A 119 -15.79 -10.59 12.66
C LYS A 119 -17.10 -10.48 13.44
N ASN A 120 -17.03 -9.79 14.57
CA ASN A 120 -18.18 -9.32 15.34
C ASN A 120 -18.18 -7.79 15.35
N PHE A 121 -18.86 -7.18 14.38
CA PHE A 121 -18.99 -5.72 14.27
C PHE A 121 -19.88 -5.10 15.36
N ALA A 122 -20.66 -5.91 16.08
CA ALA A 122 -21.42 -5.43 17.24
C ALA A 122 -20.56 -5.30 18.51
N ASN A 123 -19.30 -5.78 18.49
CA ASN A 123 -18.38 -5.62 19.62
C ASN A 123 -17.93 -4.15 19.75
N PRO A 124 -18.25 -3.45 20.85
CA PRO A 124 -17.89 -2.05 21.05
C PRO A 124 -16.42 -1.83 21.47
N GLU A 125 -15.64 -2.89 21.67
CA GLU A 125 -14.26 -2.80 22.14
C GLU A 125 -13.37 -2.02 21.19
N ILE A 126 -12.66 -1.04 21.75
CA ILE A 126 -11.68 -0.23 21.03
C ILE A 126 -10.29 -0.85 21.09
N VAL A 127 -9.42 -0.40 20.18
CA VAL A 127 -7.98 -0.63 20.26
C VAL A 127 -7.34 0.55 21.00
N SER A 128 -6.41 0.27 21.91
CA SER A 128 -5.65 1.30 22.63
C SER A 128 -4.17 0.95 22.66
N TRP A 129 -3.33 1.99 22.69
CA TRP A 129 -1.87 1.84 22.74
C TRP A 129 -1.37 2.03 24.17
N PHE A 130 -0.37 1.23 24.54
CA PHE A 130 0.23 1.24 25.87
C PHE A 130 1.74 1.27 25.76
N ASN A 131 2.38 2.00 26.68
CA ASN A 131 3.81 1.87 26.90
C ASN A 131 4.09 0.53 27.61
N VAL A 132 5.02 -0.27 27.07
CA VAL A 132 5.32 -1.61 27.58
C VAL A 132 5.90 -1.59 29.00
N THR A 133 6.62 -0.53 29.36
CA THR A 133 7.31 -0.41 30.65
C THR A 133 6.37 0.04 31.75
N THR A 134 5.56 1.07 31.48
CA THR A 134 4.66 1.64 32.50
C THR A 134 3.28 0.99 32.52
N GLY A 135 2.89 0.32 31.44
CA GLY A 135 1.52 -0.18 31.23
C GLY A 135 0.49 0.94 31.07
N ALA A 136 0.92 2.21 30.99
CA ALA A 136 0.02 3.34 30.87
C ALA A 136 -0.47 3.49 29.41
N PRO A 137 -1.74 3.89 29.20
CA PRO A 137 -2.23 4.22 27.88
C PRO A 137 -1.49 5.44 27.33
N VAL A 138 -1.19 5.42 26.03
CA VAL A 138 -0.51 6.50 25.32
C VAL A 138 -1.24 6.86 24.04
N THR A 139 -1.20 8.15 23.69
CA THR A 139 -1.77 8.69 22.45
C THR A 139 -0.72 9.24 21.49
N SER A 140 0.54 9.29 21.92
CA SER A 140 1.69 9.65 21.11
C SER A 140 2.96 9.04 21.71
N ALA A 141 4.00 8.95 20.89
CA ALA A 141 5.31 8.44 21.27
C ALA A 141 6.41 9.37 20.75
N SER A 142 7.48 9.51 21.53
CA SER A 142 8.69 10.21 21.12
C SER A 142 9.90 9.37 21.49
N ILE A 143 10.81 9.20 20.53
CA ILE A 143 12.08 8.52 20.74
C ILE A 143 13.23 9.41 20.24
N GLN A 144 14.38 9.28 20.87
CA GLN A 144 15.61 9.94 20.44
C GLN A 144 16.61 8.87 20.00
N LEU A 145 17.10 9.01 18.77
CA LEU A 145 18.09 8.13 18.17
C LEU A 145 19.23 8.95 17.58
N TYR A 146 20.37 8.32 17.36
CA TYR A 146 21.51 8.94 16.70
C TYR A 146 21.81 8.19 15.40
N ALA A 147 22.00 8.93 14.31
CA ALA A 147 22.49 8.38 13.08
C ALA A 147 23.95 7.91 13.23
N GLY A 148 24.37 6.94 12.42
CA GLY A 148 25.76 6.46 12.41
C GLY A 148 26.74 7.50 11.86
N SER A 149 28.03 7.30 12.14
CA SER A 149 29.12 8.18 11.68
C SER A 149 29.31 8.22 10.16
N ASN A 150 28.75 7.26 9.43
CA ASN A 150 28.83 7.19 7.97
C ASN A 150 27.81 8.13 7.32
N ALA A 151 28.18 9.42 7.18
CA ALA A 151 27.40 10.44 6.46
C ALA A 151 25.95 10.63 6.96
N GLY A 152 25.70 10.44 8.27
CA GLY A 152 24.36 10.60 8.84
C GLY A 152 23.38 9.50 8.45
N LYS A 153 23.88 8.33 8.03
CA LYS A 153 23.03 7.18 7.70
C LYS A 153 22.46 6.51 8.95
N MET A 154 21.20 6.12 8.87
CA MET A 154 20.48 5.29 9.85
C MET A 154 19.84 4.11 9.13
N ASN A 155 19.70 2.97 9.82
CA ASN A 155 18.99 1.80 9.31
C ASN A 155 17.57 1.75 9.87
N VAL A 156 16.59 1.33 9.06
CA VAL A 156 15.20 1.16 9.51
C VAL A 156 15.11 0.26 10.75
N ALA A 157 15.91 -0.81 10.83
CA ALA A 157 15.93 -1.70 12.00
C ALA A 157 16.37 -1.00 13.30
N GLN A 158 17.20 0.04 13.21
CA GLN A 158 17.60 0.85 14.38
C GLN A 158 16.42 1.68 14.89
N ALA A 159 15.54 2.15 14.01
CA ALA A 159 14.33 2.87 14.38
C ALA A 159 13.21 1.94 14.89
N VAL A 160 13.18 0.68 14.42
CA VAL A 160 12.24 -0.36 14.89
C VAL A 160 12.58 -0.85 16.29
N SER A 161 13.85 -1.19 16.55
CA SER A 161 14.31 -1.81 17.80
C SER A 161 13.79 -1.17 19.09
N PRO A 162 13.83 0.17 19.30
CA PRO A 162 13.35 0.78 20.54
C PRO A 162 11.83 0.66 20.75
N LEU A 163 11.07 0.35 19.70
CA LEU A 163 9.61 0.26 19.73
C LEU A 163 9.12 -1.16 20.02
N GLU A 164 9.95 -2.16 19.67
CA GLU A 164 9.63 -3.58 19.82
C GLU A 164 10.40 -4.25 20.98
N ASN A 165 11.58 -3.74 21.36
CA ASN A 165 12.36 -4.27 22.47
C ASN A 165 11.95 -3.67 23.83
N LYS A 166 11.78 -4.56 24.82
CA LYS A 166 10.97 -4.46 26.05
C LYS A 166 11.28 -3.32 27.06
N GLY A 167 12.18 -2.38 26.75
CA GLY A 167 12.58 -1.32 27.68
C GLY A 167 11.78 -0.02 27.59
N ASN A 168 11.17 0.27 26.44
CA ASN A 168 10.34 1.47 26.16
C ASN A 168 9.40 1.30 24.95
N GLY A 169 9.12 0.05 24.57
CA GLY A 169 8.31 -0.27 23.40
C GLY A 169 6.84 0.10 23.55
N TYR A 170 6.08 -0.08 22.48
CA TYR A 170 4.65 0.19 22.44
C TYR A 170 3.90 -1.07 22.01
N VAL A 171 2.71 -1.24 22.57
CA VAL A 171 1.84 -2.36 22.25
C VAL A 171 0.42 -1.88 22.07
N ALA A 172 -0.21 -2.31 20.99
CA ALA A 172 -1.64 -2.16 20.80
C ALA A 172 -2.36 -3.32 21.48
N MET A 173 -3.43 -3.01 22.21
CA MET A 173 -4.25 -4.01 22.88
C MET A 173 -5.73 -3.79 22.62
N GLN A 174 -6.47 -4.90 22.58
CA GLN A 174 -7.92 -4.95 22.71
C GLN A 174 -8.29 -5.96 23.79
N TYR A 175 -8.94 -5.50 24.86
CA TYR A 175 -9.35 -6.33 26.00
C TYR A 175 -8.20 -7.21 26.54
N GLY A 176 -7.02 -6.60 26.73
CA GLY A 176 -5.81 -7.28 27.21
C GLY A 176 -5.07 -8.16 26.17
N ASN A 177 -5.65 -8.38 24.99
CA ASN A 177 -4.99 -9.13 23.91
C ASN A 177 -4.11 -8.20 23.09
N LYS A 178 -2.85 -8.60 22.88
CA LYS A 178 -1.91 -7.86 22.04
C LYS A 178 -2.28 -8.01 20.56
N LEU A 179 -2.22 -6.91 19.83
CA LEU A 179 -2.46 -6.88 18.40
C LEU A 179 -1.14 -6.75 17.63
N ALA A 180 -1.10 -7.33 16.43
CA ALA A 180 0.01 -7.19 15.50
C ALA A 180 -0.05 -5.84 14.77
N PHE A 181 1.11 -5.31 14.41
CA PHE A 181 1.30 -4.10 13.59
C PHE A 181 2.67 -4.17 12.89
N ASP A 182 2.86 -3.42 11.80
CA ASP A 182 4.09 -3.44 11.00
C ASP A 182 4.86 -2.11 11.09
N THR A 183 5.80 -2.06 12.01
CA THR A 183 6.68 -0.91 12.22
C THR A 183 7.55 -0.60 10.99
N THR A 184 8.08 -1.62 10.32
CA THR A 184 9.04 -1.47 9.22
C THR A 184 8.40 -0.82 8.00
N ALA A 185 7.21 -1.29 7.60
CA ALA A 185 6.47 -0.72 6.48
C ALA A 185 6.01 0.72 6.78
N ASN A 186 5.62 1.00 8.03
CA ASN A 186 5.19 2.34 8.45
C ASN A 186 6.35 3.36 8.36
N ILE A 187 7.55 3.00 8.82
CA ILE A 187 8.75 3.85 8.72
C ILE A 187 9.11 4.09 7.24
N LYS A 188 9.19 3.04 6.42
CA LYS A 188 9.54 3.17 4.99
C LYS A 188 8.55 4.09 4.26
N SER A 189 7.26 3.94 4.52
CA SER A 189 6.22 4.79 3.93
C SER A 189 6.36 6.26 4.34
N ALA A 190 6.64 6.54 5.61
CA ALA A 190 6.85 7.91 6.11
C ALA A 190 8.10 8.56 5.51
N LEU A 191 9.23 7.83 5.44
CA LEU A 191 10.45 8.32 4.81
C LEU A 191 10.24 8.61 3.31
N LYS A 192 9.54 7.72 2.60
CA LYS A 192 9.16 7.94 1.19
C LYS A 192 8.30 9.18 1.02
N ALA A 193 7.34 9.43 1.92
CA ALA A 193 6.52 10.65 1.90
C ALA A 193 7.35 11.93 2.13
N MET A 194 8.49 11.81 2.82
CA MET A 194 9.49 12.88 2.97
C MET A 194 10.50 12.93 1.82
N ASN A 195 10.32 12.10 0.79
CA ASN A 195 11.24 11.94 -0.34
C ASN A 195 12.66 11.48 0.10
N ILE A 196 12.71 10.63 1.12
CA ILE A 196 13.92 9.98 1.63
C ILE A 196 13.85 8.51 1.22
N ASP A 197 14.76 8.12 0.33
CA ASP A 197 14.85 6.74 -0.13
C ASP A 197 15.54 5.85 0.91
N VAL A 198 15.05 4.61 1.00
CA VAL A 198 15.65 3.53 1.79
C VAL A 198 16.29 2.54 0.83
N ASP A 199 17.58 2.28 0.99
CA ASP A 199 18.30 1.36 0.11
C ASP A 199 17.95 -0.12 0.37
N ALA A 200 18.49 -1.01 -0.46
CA ALA A 200 18.25 -2.46 -0.38
C ALA A 200 18.68 -3.08 0.97
N TYR A 201 19.59 -2.43 1.71
CA TYR A 201 20.05 -2.86 3.03
C TYR A 201 19.25 -2.21 4.17
N GLY A 202 18.23 -1.40 3.85
CA GLY A 202 17.41 -0.71 4.83
C GLY A 202 18.02 0.58 5.37
N CYS A 203 19.08 1.11 4.75
CA CYS A 203 19.72 2.35 5.18
C CYS A 203 19.12 3.58 4.48
N PHE A 204 19.09 4.70 5.19
CA PHE A 204 18.64 6.00 4.69
C PHE A 204 19.45 7.13 5.33
N VAL A 205 19.46 8.30 4.70
CA VAL A 205 20.04 9.51 5.29
C VAL A 205 19.04 10.09 6.30
N ALA A 206 19.38 10.10 7.59
CA ALA A 206 18.43 10.42 8.64
C ALA A 206 18.11 11.92 8.67
N PRO A 207 16.83 12.31 8.59
CA PRO A 207 16.45 13.69 8.81
C PRO A 207 16.60 14.04 10.30
N LYS A 208 16.73 15.32 10.67
CA LYS A 208 16.76 15.76 12.08
C LYS A 208 15.57 15.26 12.91
N SER A 209 14.42 15.10 12.25
CA SER A 209 13.24 14.49 12.83
C SER A 209 12.38 13.91 11.73
N PHE A 210 11.68 12.82 12.03
CA PHE A 210 10.60 12.31 11.20
C PHE A 210 9.51 11.72 12.08
N THR A 211 8.27 11.74 11.58
CA THR A 211 7.12 11.13 12.24
C THR A 211 6.54 10.06 11.36
N PHE A 212 6.14 8.95 11.96
CA PHE A 212 5.36 7.91 11.31
C PHE A 212 4.25 7.44 12.25
N ASN A 213 3.30 6.70 11.69
CA ASN A 213 2.13 6.22 12.41
C ASN A 213 2.23 4.70 12.55
N LEU A 214 2.21 4.20 13.78
CA LEU A 214 1.92 2.79 14.03
C LEU A 214 0.41 2.61 13.97
N THR A 215 -0.06 1.63 13.21
CA THR A 215 -1.50 1.31 13.12
C THR A 215 -1.73 -0.14 13.46
N ALA A 216 -2.66 -0.38 14.39
CA ALA A 216 -3.11 -1.71 14.76
C ALA A 216 -4.61 -1.85 14.48
N THR A 217 -4.99 -3.00 13.94
CA THR A 217 -6.37 -3.34 13.59
C THR A 217 -6.77 -4.59 14.35
N SER A 218 -7.90 -4.55 15.04
CA SER A 218 -8.43 -5.73 15.71
C SER A 218 -8.89 -6.78 14.69
N PRO A 219 -8.45 -8.04 14.81
CA PRO A 219 -8.99 -9.12 14.00
C PRO A 219 -10.44 -9.46 14.38
N LYS A 220 -10.98 -8.94 15.49
CA LYS A 220 -12.32 -9.27 15.99
C LYS A 220 -13.42 -8.36 15.43
N ASN A 221 -13.17 -7.06 15.30
CA ASN A 221 -14.21 -6.09 14.94
C ASN A 221 -13.72 -4.97 14.01
N ASP A 222 -12.50 -5.08 13.48
CA ASP A 222 -11.85 -4.08 12.63
C ASP A 222 -11.72 -2.69 13.26
N ALA A 223 -11.86 -2.58 14.59
CA ALA A 223 -11.48 -1.39 15.31
C ALA A 223 -9.99 -1.11 15.06
N THR A 224 -9.68 0.12 14.71
CA THR A 224 -8.31 0.56 14.42
C THR A 224 -7.88 1.64 15.40
N ALA A 225 -6.60 1.66 15.74
CA ALA A 225 -6.00 2.78 16.46
C ALA A 225 -4.62 3.10 15.88
N THR A 226 -4.32 4.39 15.83
CA THR A 226 -3.05 4.90 15.35
C THR A 226 -2.27 5.57 16.48
N LEU A 227 -0.99 5.27 16.58
CA LEU A 227 -0.05 5.94 17.46
C LEU A 227 0.97 6.73 16.63
N PRO A 228 0.93 8.07 16.64
CA PRO A 228 1.98 8.87 16.03
C PRO A 228 3.27 8.73 16.84
N VAL A 229 4.35 8.38 16.16
CA VAL A 229 5.69 8.23 16.72
C VAL A 229 6.61 9.26 16.08
N THR A 230 7.16 10.16 16.89
CA THR A 230 8.20 11.10 16.46
C THR A 230 9.57 10.55 16.81
N VAL A 231 10.44 10.46 15.80
CA VAL A 231 11.85 10.12 15.96
C VAL A 231 12.66 11.40 15.88
N ASN A 232 13.38 11.72 16.95
CA ASN A 232 14.31 12.84 17.00
C ASN A 232 15.72 12.31 16.74
N VAL A 233 16.42 12.91 15.77
CA VAL A 233 17.78 12.54 15.38
C VAL A 233 18.67 13.77 15.52
N PRO A 234 19.29 14.01 16.70
CA PRO A 234 20.03 15.25 16.94
C PRO A 234 21.18 15.49 15.96
N ASN A 235 21.84 14.41 15.51
CA ASN A 235 22.89 14.44 14.50
C ASN A 235 22.39 14.14 13.07
N GLY A 236 21.07 14.17 12.85
CA GLY A 236 20.46 14.04 11.53
C GLY A 236 20.72 15.28 10.68
N VAL A 237 20.59 15.12 9.38
CA VAL A 237 20.70 16.23 8.43
C VAL A 237 19.31 16.82 8.18
N ASN A 238 19.21 18.10 7.83
CA ASN A 238 17.92 18.56 7.30
C ASN A 238 17.71 17.87 5.95
N PRO A 239 16.53 17.28 5.66
CA PRO A 239 16.28 16.77 4.33
C PRO A 239 16.37 17.95 3.37
N THR A 240 17.42 17.99 2.54
CA THR A 240 17.43 18.85 1.37
C THR A 240 16.30 18.32 0.50
N PRO A 241 15.23 19.09 0.23
CA PRO A 241 14.18 18.63 -0.68
C PRO A 241 14.84 18.19 -1.98
N ALA A 242 14.44 17.07 -2.56
CA ALA A 242 14.93 16.67 -3.88
C ALA A 242 14.70 17.85 -4.84
N THR A 243 15.79 18.44 -5.29
CA THR A 243 15.76 19.53 -6.27
C THR A 243 15.45 18.93 -7.63
N VAL A 244 14.32 19.31 -8.22
CA VAL A 244 14.04 19.02 -9.63
C VAL A 244 15.18 19.62 -10.46
N PRO A 245 15.85 18.85 -11.32
CA PRO A 245 16.84 19.39 -12.24
C PRO A 245 16.25 20.56 -13.02
N SER A 246 16.90 21.71 -12.93
CA SER A 246 16.37 22.96 -13.45
C SER A 246 17.46 23.82 -14.08
N GLN A 247 17.05 24.70 -14.98
CA GLN A 247 17.90 25.67 -15.65
C GLN A 247 17.29 27.06 -15.55
N SER A 248 18.13 28.09 -15.49
CA SER A 248 17.69 29.47 -15.61
C SER A 248 17.51 29.85 -17.07
N LYS A 249 16.38 30.47 -17.38
CA LYS A 249 16.02 30.96 -18.71
C LYS A 249 15.66 32.44 -18.64
N THR A 250 16.07 33.21 -19.64
CA THR A 250 15.71 34.63 -19.75
C THR A 250 14.42 34.76 -20.53
N ILE A 251 13.48 35.57 -20.04
CA ILE A 251 12.22 35.84 -20.74
C ILE A 251 12.44 36.89 -21.83
N MET A 252 12.13 36.56 -23.09
CA MET A 252 12.32 37.44 -24.25
C MET A 252 11.06 38.27 -24.59
N HIS A 253 9.88 37.83 -24.12
CA HIS A 253 8.59 38.50 -24.26
C HIS A 253 7.78 38.39 -22.96
N ASN A 254 6.92 39.37 -22.62
CA ASN A 254 6.11 39.28 -21.40
C ASN A 254 5.33 37.96 -21.33
N ALA A 255 5.62 37.14 -20.32
CA ALA A 255 5.15 35.77 -20.23
C ALA A 255 4.12 35.62 -19.11
N TYR A 256 2.94 35.09 -19.45
CA TYR A 256 1.95 34.67 -18.45
C TYR A 256 2.19 33.22 -18.04
N PHE A 257 1.66 32.85 -16.88
CA PHE A 257 1.66 31.47 -16.39
C PHE A 257 0.42 30.71 -16.86
N TYR A 258 0.60 29.43 -17.16
CA TYR A 258 -0.45 28.51 -17.60
C TYR A 258 -0.49 27.27 -16.70
N ASP A 259 -1.63 26.57 -16.70
CA ASP A 259 -1.76 25.22 -16.16
C ASP A 259 -1.49 24.17 -17.26
N LYS A 260 -1.52 22.88 -16.88
CA LYS A 260 -1.31 21.74 -17.79
C LYS A 260 -2.34 21.63 -18.93
N ASP A 261 -3.47 22.34 -18.81
CA ASP A 261 -4.55 22.34 -19.81
C ASP A 261 -4.46 23.60 -20.70
N ALA A 262 -3.31 24.29 -20.68
CA ALA A 262 -3.01 25.52 -21.39
C ALA A 262 -3.92 26.71 -21.04
N LYS A 263 -4.53 26.71 -19.85
CA LYS A 263 -5.32 27.85 -19.35
C LYS A 263 -4.45 28.76 -18.51
N ARG A 264 -4.63 30.07 -18.67
CA ARG A 264 -3.89 31.07 -17.91
C ARG A 264 -4.23 30.95 -16.42
N VAL A 265 -3.19 30.91 -15.58
CA VAL A 265 -3.31 30.85 -14.12
C VAL A 265 -3.02 32.23 -13.55
N GLY A 266 -4.05 32.87 -12.98
CA GLY A 266 -3.93 34.17 -12.33
C GLY A 266 -3.63 35.35 -13.27
N THR A 267 -3.31 36.50 -12.68
CA THR A 267 -3.02 37.75 -13.40
C THR A 267 -1.53 38.04 -13.57
N ASP A 268 -0.68 37.36 -12.79
CA ASP A 268 0.75 37.61 -12.74
C ASP A 268 1.46 37.24 -14.04
N LYS A 269 2.60 37.89 -14.26
CA LYS A 269 3.45 37.69 -15.44
C LYS A 269 4.91 37.88 -15.09
N VAL A 270 5.78 37.19 -15.80
CA VAL A 270 7.21 37.51 -15.82
C VAL A 270 7.43 38.54 -16.92
N THR A 271 7.97 39.70 -16.55
CA THR A 271 8.25 40.77 -17.52
C THR A 271 9.51 40.45 -18.30
N ARG A 272 9.56 40.97 -19.53
CA ARG A 272 10.70 40.85 -20.44
C ARG A 272 12.04 41.13 -19.75
N TYR A 273 13.05 40.37 -20.14
CA TYR A 273 14.45 40.41 -19.68
C TYR A 273 14.68 39.98 -18.22
N ASN A 274 13.66 39.51 -17.52
CA ASN A 274 13.85 38.82 -16.25
C ASN A 274 14.14 37.34 -16.46
N THR A 275 14.73 36.72 -15.44
CA THR A 275 15.03 35.30 -15.43
C THR A 275 13.94 34.51 -14.70
N VAL A 276 13.72 33.29 -15.16
CA VAL A 276 12.88 32.30 -14.50
C VAL A 276 13.64 30.98 -14.42
N THR A 277 13.46 30.24 -13.33
CA THR A 277 13.99 28.90 -13.21
C THR A 277 12.93 27.90 -13.68
N VAL A 278 13.31 27.02 -14.59
CA VAL A 278 12.39 26.08 -15.25
C VAL A 278 12.98 24.67 -15.33
N ALA A 279 12.13 23.69 -15.63
CA ALA A 279 12.55 22.32 -15.87
C ALA A 279 13.54 22.20 -17.04
N MET A 280 14.31 21.10 -17.07
CA MET A 280 15.28 20.85 -18.13
C MET A 280 14.64 20.67 -19.52
N ASN A 281 13.43 20.11 -19.59
CA ASN A 281 12.73 19.77 -20.83
C ASN A 281 11.41 20.52 -20.97
N THR A 282 10.98 20.75 -22.21
CA THR A 282 9.62 21.23 -22.52
C THR A 282 8.62 20.08 -22.49
N THR A 283 7.34 20.44 -22.27
CA THR A 283 6.19 19.55 -22.42
C THR A 283 5.26 20.12 -23.48
N LYS A 284 4.85 19.29 -24.44
CA LYS A 284 3.88 19.67 -25.46
C LYS A 284 2.46 19.45 -24.94
N PHE A 285 1.66 20.51 -24.89
CA PHE A 285 0.27 20.42 -24.44
C PHE A 285 -0.67 20.02 -25.57
N SER A 286 -1.94 19.76 -25.23
CA SER A 286 -2.98 19.34 -26.17
C SER A 286 -3.27 20.37 -27.27
N ASN A 287 -2.94 21.65 -27.03
CA ASN A 287 -3.00 22.72 -28.01
C ASN A 287 -1.83 22.72 -29.01
N GLY A 288 -0.88 21.78 -28.89
CA GLY A 288 0.28 21.64 -29.77
C GLY A 288 1.44 22.60 -29.47
N ILE A 289 1.35 23.41 -28.42
CA ILE A 289 2.39 24.37 -28.02
C ILE A 289 3.27 23.74 -26.92
N GLU A 290 4.55 24.08 -26.93
CA GLU A 290 5.52 23.60 -25.94
C GLU A 290 5.67 24.59 -24.77
N TYR A 291 5.73 24.05 -23.57
CA TYR A 291 5.86 24.83 -22.35
C TYR A 291 6.96 24.27 -21.45
N TYR A 292 7.62 25.16 -20.72
CA TYR A 292 8.47 24.81 -19.59
C TYR A 292 7.68 24.86 -18.30
N GLU A 293 7.84 23.86 -17.43
CA GLU A 293 7.35 23.94 -16.06
C GLU A 293 8.26 24.85 -15.22
N VAL A 294 7.65 25.77 -14.49
CA VAL A 294 8.35 26.70 -13.60
C VAL A 294 8.75 25.97 -12.32
N ILE A 295 10.01 26.13 -11.94
CA ILE A 295 10.60 25.54 -10.75
C ILE A 295 10.92 26.64 -9.76
N GLU A 296 10.36 26.55 -8.56
CA GLU A 296 10.64 27.47 -7.45
C GLU A 296 11.15 26.68 -6.26
N ASN A 297 12.25 27.13 -5.66
CA ASN A 297 12.87 26.45 -4.51
C ASN A 297 13.13 24.95 -4.75
N GLY A 298 13.50 24.59 -5.98
CA GLY A 298 13.76 23.21 -6.38
C GLY A 298 12.52 22.34 -6.58
N LYS A 299 11.30 22.91 -6.58
CA LYS A 299 10.04 22.18 -6.74
C LYS A 299 9.29 22.65 -7.98
N ALA A 300 8.67 21.70 -8.66
CA ALA A 300 7.75 21.97 -9.74
C ALA A 300 6.49 22.68 -9.19
N THR A 301 6.11 23.80 -9.80
CA THR A 301 5.02 24.65 -9.29
C THR A 301 3.67 24.27 -9.88
N GLY A 302 3.61 23.41 -10.91
CA GLY A 302 2.41 23.19 -11.72
C GLY A 302 2.02 24.39 -12.59
N LYS A 303 2.86 25.45 -12.61
CA LYS A 303 2.74 26.60 -13.51
C LYS A 303 3.71 26.43 -14.67
N TYR A 304 3.26 26.87 -15.84
CA TYR A 304 3.99 26.68 -17.09
C TYR A 304 4.16 28.00 -17.83
N ILE A 305 5.28 28.16 -18.53
CA ILE A 305 5.57 29.29 -19.42
C ILE A 305 5.76 28.75 -20.84
N ASN A 306 5.11 29.39 -21.82
CA ASN A 306 5.28 29.03 -23.24
C ASN A 306 6.76 29.18 -23.63
N ALA A 307 7.32 28.14 -24.25
CA ALA A 307 8.71 28.10 -24.68
C ALA A 307 9.06 29.22 -25.67
N ASP A 308 8.12 29.72 -26.46
CA ASP A 308 8.34 30.84 -27.41
C ASP A 308 8.58 32.19 -26.72
N ASN A 309 8.29 32.30 -25.42
CA ASN A 309 8.54 33.52 -24.64
C ASN A 309 9.95 33.58 -24.05
N ILE A 310 10.77 32.55 -24.26
CA ILE A 310 12.10 32.33 -23.67
C ILE A 310 13.19 32.42 -24.74
#